data_AF-A0A9D1HFU3-F1
#
_entry.id   AF-A0A9D1HFU3-F1
#
_cell.length_a   1.000
_cell.length_b   1.000
_cell.length_c   1.000
_cell.angle_alpha   90.00
_cell.angle_beta   90.00
_cell.angle_gamma   90.00
#
_symmetry.space_group_name_H-M   'P 1'
#
loop_
_entity.id
_entity.type
_entity.pdbx_description
1 polymer ?
#
loop_
_entity_poly.entity_id
_entity_poly.type
_entity_poly.pdbx_seq_one_letter_code
_entity_poly.pdbx_strand_id
1 'polypeptide(L)'
;MIDFDMDMQEIQEMIQKTSPEREEKIDWTYAWGKKYLILLQYQTQVNIPNYAYRLGKMLDEMEQEYHFDRQDAMLVLKDILYQVWKKRKNKR
;
A
#
# COMPACT_ATOMS: atom_id res chain seq x y z
N MET A 1 21.53 -15.75 -12.49
CA MET A 1 21.16 -14.38 -12.06
C MET A 1 20.50 -13.72 -13.28
N ILE A 2 19.34 -14.25 -13.70
CA ILE A 2 18.61 -13.87 -14.92
C ILE A 2 17.09 -14.00 -14.69
N ASP A 3 16.63 -14.95 -13.85
CA ASP A 3 15.20 -15.15 -13.58
C ASP A 3 14.49 -13.94 -12.96
N PHE A 4 15.17 -13.19 -12.08
CA PHE A 4 14.54 -12.07 -11.37
C PHE A 4 14.17 -10.88 -12.29
N ASP A 5 14.94 -10.67 -13.37
CA ASP A 5 14.67 -9.58 -14.32
C ASP A 5 13.50 -9.91 -15.26
N MET A 6 13.31 -11.19 -15.61
CA MET A 6 12.23 -11.65 -16.48
C MET A 6 10.87 -11.58 -15.75
N ASP A 7 10.83 -12.00 -14.48
CA ASP A 7 9.63 -11.88 -13.62
C ASP A 7 9.23 -10.41 -13.40
N MET A 8 10.22 -9.52 -13.25
CA MET A 8 9.98 -8.09 -13.03
C MET A 8 9.37 -7.41 -14.26
N GLN A 9 9.81 -7.77 -15.46
CA GLN A 9 9.25 -7.26 -16.71
C GLN A 9 7.79 -7.66 -16.90
N GLU A 10 7.44 -8.92 -16.59
CA GLU A 10 6.04 -9.38 -16.66
C GLU A 10 5.14 -8.65 -15.65
N ILE A 11 5.63 -8.40 -14.43
CA ILE A 11 4.89 -7.62 -13.43
C ILE A 11 4.70 -6.17 -13.89
N GLN A 12 5.74 -5.53 -14.45
CA GLN A 12 5.65 -4.17 -14.98
C GLN A 12 4.66 -4.08 -16.15
N GLU A 13 4.65 -5.07 -17.05
CA GLU A 13 3.68 -5.14 -18.13
C GLU A 13 2.25 -5.32 -17.61
N MET A 14 2.04 -6.16 -16.59
CA MET A 14 0.72 -6.33 -15.98
C MET A 14 0.23 -5.06 -15.27
N ILE A 15 1.12 -4.34 -14.57
CA ILE A 15 0.79 -3.06 -13.95
C ILE A 15 0.40 -2.03 -15.03
N GLN A 16 1.18 -1.91 -16.11
CA GLN A 16 0.88 -0.99 -17.22
C GLN A 16 -0.41 -1.35 -17.98
N LYS A 17 -0.72 -2.66 -18.10
CA LYS A 17 -1.95 -3.15 -18.76
C LYS A 17 -3.18 -3.05 -17.86
N THR A 18 -3.01 -2.85 -16.56
CA THR A 18 -4.13 -2.65 -15.64
C THR A 18 -4.50 -1.17 -15.66
N SER A 19 -5.64 -0.83 -16.28
CA SER A 19 -6.09 0.55 -16.32
C SER A 19 -6.49 1.03 -14.91
N PRO A 20 -6.21 2.30 -14.55
CA PRO A 20 -6.56 2.86 -13.25
C PRO A 20 -8.06 2.70 -12.92
N GLU A 21 -8.92 2.72 -13.95
CA GLU A 21 -10.37 2.52 -13.87
C GLU A 21 -10.77 1.09 -13.43
N ARG A 22 -9.91 0.09 -13.65
CA ARG A 22 -10.10 -1.28 -13.17
C ARG A 22 -9.55 -1.46 -11.76
N GLU A 23 -8.46 -0.79 -11.40
CA GLU A 23 -7.89 -0.83 -10.04
C GLU A 23 -8.84 -0.22 -9.01
N GLU A 24 -9.51 0.87 -9.36
CA GLU A 24 -10.43 1.59 -8.49
C GLU A 24 -11.70 0.78 -8.15
N LYS A 25 -12.06 -0.20 -9.00
CA LYS A 25 -13.21 -1.11 -8.80
C LYS A 25 -12.86 -2.39 -8.06
N ILE A 26 -11.59 -2.67 -7.81
CA ILE A 26 -11.16 -3.87 -7.11
C ILE A 26 -11.17 -3.59 -5.61
N ASP A 27 -12.00 -4.34 -4.87
CA ASP A 27 -11.90 -4.37 -3.41
C ASP A 27 -10.65 -5.16 -3.02
N TRP A 28 -9.53 -4.44 -2.92
CA TRP A 28 -8.24 -4.99 -2.52
C TRP A 28 -8.28 -5.59 -1.11
N THR A 29 -9.13 -5.09 -0.22
CA THR A 29 -9.29 -5.64 1.14
C THR A 29 -9.91 -7.03 1.06
N TYR A 30 -10.94 -7.21 0.25
CA TYR A 30 -11.56 -8.52 0.03
C TYR A 30 -10.62 -9.49 -0.71
N ALA A 31 -9.95 -9.02 -1.76
CA ALA A 31 -9.02 -9.82 -2.56
C ALA A 31 -7.86 -10.38 -1.69
N TRP A 32 -7.22 -9.52 -0.90
CA TRP A 32 -6.17 -9.96 0.02
C TRP A 32 -6.72 -10.66 1.27
N GLY A 33 -7.97 -10.40 1.66
CA GLY A 33 -8.65 -11.03 2.78
C GLY A 33 -8.75 -12.56 2.65
N LYS A 34 -8.81 -13.09 1.42
CA LYS A 34 -8.74 -14.53 1.16
C LYS A 34 -7.42 -15.17 1.61
N LYS A 35 -6.32 -14.42 1.51
CA LYS A 35 -4.98 -14.87 1.92
C LYS A 35 -4.68 -14.49 3.38
N TYR A 36 -5.16 -13.34 3.82
CA TYR A 36 -4.92 -12.78 5.15
C TYR A 36 -6.25 -12.49 5.84
N LEU A 37 -6.80 -13.50 6.52
CA LEU A 37 -8.10 -13.41 7.21
C LEU A 37 -8.20 -12.22 8.18
N ILE A 38 -7.07 -11.78 8.74
CA ILE A 38 -7.01 -10.60 9.60
C ILE A 38 -7.57 -9.34 8.91
N LEU A 39 -7.44 -9.20 7.59
CA LEU A 39 -7.99 -8.06 6.82
C LEU A 39 -9.52 -8.03 6.79
N LEU A 40 -10.18 -9.17 7.03
CA LEU A 40 -11.63 -9.27 7.13
C LEU A 40 -12.14 -9.04 8.56
N GLN A 41 -11.26 -9.18 9.56
CA GLN A 41 -11.63 -9.22 10.98
C GLN A 41 -11.17 -8.01 11.79
N TYR A 42 -10.17 -7.26 11.31
CA TYR A 42 -9.56 -6.19 12.10
C TYR A 42 -10.50 -5.01 12.37
N GLN A 43 -11.55 -4.83 11.56
CA GLN A 43 -12.43 -3.66 11.62
C GLN A 43 -13.15 -3.51 12.97
N THR A 44 -13.39 -4.62 13.67
CA THR A 44 -14.02 -4.63 15.01
C THR A 44 -13.01 -4.68 16.15
N GLN A 45 -11.72 -4.88 15.85
CA GLN A 45 -10.66 -5.10 16.85
C GLN A 45 -9.71 -3.91 16.96
N VAL A 46 -9.61 -3.10 15.91
CA VAL A 46 -8.66 -2.00 15.81
C VAL A 46 -9.39 -0.67 15.90
N ASN A 47 -8.80 0.29 16.61
CA ASN A 47 -9.26 1.66 16.62
C ASN A 47 -8.91 2.36 15.28
N ILE A 48 -9.66 2.01 14.22
CA ILE A 48 -9.50 2.57 12.87
C ILE A 48 -9.46 4.10 12.89
N PRO A 49 -10.38 4.82 13.58
CA PRO A 49 -10.38 6.28 13.59
C PRO A 49 -9.05 6.90 14.05
N ASN A 50 -8.43 6.33 15.09
CA ASN A 50 -7.14 6.84 15.58
C ASN A 50 -5.99 6.62 14.58
N TYR A 51 -5.95 5.47 13.89
CA TYR A 51 -4.94 5.23 12.86
C TYR A 51 -5.20 6.07 11.61
N ALA A 52 -6.46 6.20 11.19
CA ALA A 52 -6.86 7.03 10.05
C ALA A 52 -6.49 8.50 10.28
N TYR A 53 -6.73 9.04 11.48
CA TYR A 53 -6.34 10.40 11.82
C TYR A 53 -4.83 10.64 11.70
N ARG A 54 -4.01 9.73 12.27
CA ARG A 54 -2.55 9.86 12.22
C ARG A 54 -1.99 9.71 10.81
N LEU A 55 -2.52 8.76 10.04
CA LEU A 55 -2.13 8.55 8.64
C LEU A 55 -2.56 9.73 7.77
N GLY A 56 -3.76 10.28 7.99
CA GLY A 56 -4.24 11.48 7.31
C GLY A 56 -3.31 12.66 7.52
N LYS A 57 -2.89 12.91 8.78
CA LYS A 57 -1.91 13.97 9.08
C LYS A 57 -0.58 13.78 8.35
N MET A 58 -0.10 12.54 8.24
CA MET A 58 1.14 12.24 7.49
C MET A 58 0.98 12.50 5.99
N LEU A 59 -0.20 12.23 5.42
CA LEU A 59 -0.50 12.56 4.03
C LEU A 59 -0.58 14.07 3.82
N ASP A 60 -1.28 14.79 4.70
CA ASP A 60 -1.37 16.25 4.66
C ASP A 60 0.03 16.90 4.74
N GLU A 61 0.91 16.38 5.60
CA GLU A 61 2.30 16.82 5.69
C GLU A 61 3.06 16.58 4.37
N MET A 62 2.84 15.44 3.71
CA MET A 62 3.46 15.14 2.41
C MET A 62 2.98 16.10 1.30
N GLU A 63 1.68 16.38 1.25
CA GLU A 63 1.11 17.33 0.29
C GLU A 63 1.63 18.76 0.53
N GLN A 64 1.79 19.16 1.79
CA GLN A 64 2.21 20.52 2.16
C GLN A 64 3.72 20.75 2.03
N GLU A 65 4.55 19.82 2.52
CA GLU A 65 6.01 20.00 2.57
C GLU A 65 6.70 19.64 1.26
N TYR A 66 6.18 18.64 0.54
CA TYR A 66 6.80 18.11 -0.69
C TYR A 66 5.99 18.45 -1.95
N HIS A 67 4.83 19.10 -1.81
CA HIS A 67 3.95 19.46 -2.91
C HIS A 67 3.52 18.27 -3.77
N PHE A 68 3.43 17.08 -3.17
CA PHE A 68 2.90 15.90 -3.84
C PHE A 68 1.40 16.03 -4.03
N ASP A 69 0.89 15.41 -5.10
CA ASP A 69 -0.53 15.17 -5.20
C ASP A 69 -0.98 14.06 -4.24
N ARG A 70 -2.29 13.89 -4.09
CA ARG A 70 -2.89 12.92 -3.16
C ARG A 70 -2.45 11.48 -3.46
N GLN A 71 -2.28 11.14 -4.72
CA GLN A 71 -1.94 9.78 -5.14
C GLN A 71 -0.46 9.51 -4.85
N ASP A 72 0.42 10.45 -5.19
CA ASP A 72 1.85 10.37 -4.91
C ASP A 72 2.13 10.31 -3.40
N ALA A 73 1.49 11.18 -2.61
CA ALA A 73 1.58 11.15 -1.15
C ALA A 73 1.17 9.79 -0.57
N MET A 74 0.07 9.21 -1.07
CA MET A 74 -0.40 7.88 -0.65
C MET A 74 0.58 6.77 -1.01
N LEU A 75 1.12 6.78 -2.22
CA LEU A 75 2.08 5.76 -2.69
C LEU A 75 3.40 5.83 -1.89
N VAL A 76 3.91 7.04 -1.63
CA VAL A 76 5.12 7.24 -0.84
C VAL A 76 4.92 6.77 0.60
N LEU A 77 3.82 7.17 1.26
CA LEU A 77 3.54 6.75 2.63
C LEU A 77 3.37 5.23 2.75
N LYS A 78 2.74 4.59 1.75
CA LYS A 78 2.60 3.14 1.67
C LYS A 78 3.96 2.44 1.55
N ASP A 79 4.87 2.93 0.71
CA ASP A 79 6.21 2.34 0.59
C ASP A 79 7.00 2.50 1.90
N ILE A 80 6.99 3.68 2.52
CA ILE A 80 7.65 3.93 3.82
C ILE A 80 7.15 2.93 4.87
N LEU A 81 5.84 2.70 4.96
CA LEU A 81 5.26 1.73 5.89
C LEU A 81 5.79 0.32 5.67
N TYR A 82 5.88 -0.12 4.41
CA TYR A 82 6.45 -1.42 4.06
C TYR A 82 7.94 -1.53 4.43
N GLN A 83 8.75 -0.51 4.11
CA GLN A 83 10.17 -0.49 4.44
C GLN A 83 10.41 -0.52 5.96
N VAL A 84 9.61 0.22 6.74
CA VAL A 84 9.68 0.22 8.21
C VAL A 84 9.33 -1.17 8.76
N TRP A 85 8.26 -1.80 8.27
CA TRP A 85 7.89 -3.17 8.67
C TRP A 85 9.00 -4.18 8.32
N LYS A 86 9.56 -4.11 7.11
CA LYS A 86 10.64 -4.99 6.64
C LYS A 86 11.88 -4.85 7.52
N LYS A 87 12.28 -3.62 7.88
CA LYS A 87 13.38 -3.36 8.81
C LYS A 87 13.13 -3.95 10.21
N ARG A 88 11.90 -3.91 10.72
CA ARG A 88 11.53 -4.52 12.00
C ARG A 88 11.56 -6.04 11.96
N LYS A 89 11.14 -6.65 10.85
CA LYS A 89 11.19 -8.10 10.64
C LYS A 89 12.63 -8.62 10.64
N ASN A 90 13.54 -7.91 9.99
CA ASN A 90 14.95 -8.32 9.85
C ASN A 90 15.81 -8.05 11.11
N LYS A 91 15.24 -7.40 12.13
CA LYS A 91 15.88 -7.16 13.44
C LYS A 91 15.54 -8.25 14.48
N ARG A 92 14.79 -9.28 14.09
CA ARG A 92 14.49 -10.45 14.93
C ARG A 92 15.44 -11.59 14.63
#